data_AF-A0A0D5C266-F1
#
_entry.id   AF-A0A0D5C266-F1
#
_cell.length_a   1.000
_cell.length_b   1.000
_cell.length_c   1.000
_cell.angle_alpha   90.00
_cell.angle_beta   90.00
_cell.angle_gamma   90.00
#
_symmetry.space_group_name_H-M   'P 1'
#
loop_
_entity.id
_entity.type
_entity.pdbx_description
1 polymer ?
#
loop_
_entity_poly.entity_id
_entity_poly.type
_entity_poly.pdbx_seq_one_letter_code
_entity_poly.pdbx_strand_id
1 'polypeptide(L)'
;MPLTNNVIIKLNEITTMVEDKTKLTESDIDEIKSLFQNLVENNERYDIDEIEFWFENEGSWTSRESRIRIVNLSSYVQDKYQQTAHLRIISDDDCGCGN
;
A
#
# COMPACT_ATOMS: atom_id res chain seq x y z
N MET A 1 2.56 10.20 10.34
CA MET A 1 1.30 10.99 10.32
C MET A 1 0.16 10.04 10.65
N PRO A 2 -0.91 10.46 11.37
CA PRO A 2 -2.02 9.55 11.67
C PRO A 2 -2.66 9.06 10.37
N LEU A 3 -3.08 7.79 10.35
CA LEU A 3 -3.75 7.19 9.20
C LEU A 3 -5.03 7.96 8.85
N THR A 4 -5.25 8.19 7.56
CA THR A 4 -6.51 8.78 7.08
C THR A 4 -7.64 7.76 7.23
N ASN A 5 -8.87 8.25 7.34
CA ASN A 5 -10.04 7.39 7.45
C ASN A 5 -10.18 6.43 6.26
N ASN A 6 -9.81 6.89 5.05
CA ASN A 6 -9.83 6.07 3.84
C ASN A 6 -8.84 4.91 3.90
N VAL A 7 -7.63 5.14 4.42
CA VAL A 7 -6.65 4.07 4.66
C VAL A 7 -7.19 3.07 5.67
N ILE A 8 -7.78 3.53 6.79
CA ILE A 8 -8.37 2.64 7.80
C ILE A 8 -9.50 1.78 7.22
N ILE A 9 -10.36 2.35 6.36
CA ILE A 9 -11.42 1.60 5.68
C ILE A 9 -10.81 0.47 4.82
N LYS A 10 -9.73 0.75 4.08
CA LYS A 10 -9.05 -0.25 3.26
C LYS A 10 -8.35 -1.33 4.10
N LEU A 11 -7.80 -0.98 5.26
CA LEU A 11 -7.23 -1.97 6.21
C LEU A 11 -8.30 -2.91 6.79
N ASN A 12 -9.50 -2.38 7.07
CA ASN A 12 -10.65 -3.20 7.47
C ASN A 12 -11.14 -4.11 6.34
N GLU A 13 -11.13 -3.62 5.10
CA GLU A 13 -11.47 -4.40 3.90
C GLU A 13 -10.52 -5.60 3.75
N ILE A 14 -9.21 -5.38 3.87
CA ILE A 14 -8.20 -6.46 3.89
C ILE A 14 -8.51 -7.48 5.00
N THR A 15 -8.82 -7.00 6.20
CA THR A 15 -9.09 -7.85 7.37
C THR A 15 -10.36 -8.68 7.24
N THR A 16 -11.32 -8.23 6.44
CA THR A 16 -12.58 -8.92 6.16
C THR A 16 -12.45 -9.89 4.99
N MET A 17 -11.61 -9.55 4.02
CA MET A 17 -11.35 -10.34 2.81
C MET A 17 -10.47 -11.56 3.09
N VAL A 18 -9.45 -11.41 3.93
CA VAL A 18 -8.52 -12.50 4.25
C VAL A 18 -9.12 -13.42 5.30
N GLU A 19 -9.55 -14.61 4.86
CA GLU A 19 -10.09 -15.66 5.73
C GLU A 19 -9.02 -16.26 6.66
N ASP A 20 -7.84 -16.60 6.11
CA ASP A 20 -6.71 -17.14 6.87
C ASP A 20 -5.55 -16.14 7.00
N LYS A 21 -5.52 -15.46 8.14
CA LYS A 21 -4.50 -14.44 8.48
C LYS A 21 -3.15 -15.03 8.84
N THR A 22 -3.04 -16.35 8.99
CA THR A 22 -1.77 -17.02 9.31
C THR A 22 -0.90 -17.23 8.09
N LYS A 23 -1.52 -17.39 6.92
CA LYS A 23 -0.85 -17.64 5.65
C LYS A 23 -1.59 -16.96 4.50
N LEU A 24 -0.97 -15.91 3.96
CA LEU A 24 -1.49 -15.20 2.78
C LEU A 24 -1.29 -16.05 1.52
N THR A 25 -2.38 -16.27 0.78
CA THR A 25 -2.36 -16.89 -0.55
C THR A 25 -1.92 -15.88 -1.61
N GLU A 26 -1.62 -16.35 -2.82
CA GLU A 26 -1.29 -15.45 -3.93
C GLU A 26 -2.47 -14.53 -4.30
N SER A 27 -3.71 -15.02 -4.22
CA SER A 27 -4.92 -14.20 -4.45
C SER A 27 -5.00 -13.08 -3.41
N ASP A 28 -4.83 -13.40 -2.13
CA ASP A 28 -4.85 -12.39 -1.06
C ASP A 28 -3.82 -11.29 -1.32
N ILE A 29 -2.61 -11.68 -1.76
CA ILE A 29 -1.52 -10.75 -2.05
C ILE A 29 -1.88 -9.82 -3.20
N ASP A 30 -2.42 -10.35 -4.30
CA ASP A 30 -2.80 -9.54 -5.45
C ASP A 30 -3.97 -8.59 -5.13
N GLU A 31 -4.92 -9.03 -4.31
CA GLU A 31 -6.03 -8.20 -3.85
C GLU A 31 -5.57 -7.09 -2.90
N ILE A 32 -4.77 -7.43 -1.88
CA ILE A 32 -4.16 -6.46 -0.95
C ILE A 32 -3.34 -5.42 -1.71
N LYS A 33 -2.54 -5.86 -2.68
CA LYS A 33 -1.74 -4.98 -3.53
C LYS A 33 -2.61 -4.04 -4.36
N SER A 34 -3.74 -4.51 -4.87
CA SER A 34 -4.71 -3.69 -5.62
C SER A 34 -5.36 -2.63 -4.75
N LEU A 35 -5.68 -2.95 -3.48
CA LEU A 35 -6.22 -1.99 -2.51
C LEU A 35 -5.22 -0.87 -2.21
N PHE A 36 -3.94 -1.21 -1.98
CA PHE A 36 -2.90 -0.20 -1.78
C PHE A 36 -2.61 0.62 -3.04
N GLN A 37 -2.72 0.03 -4.24
CA GLN A 37 -2.58 0.77 -5.51
C GLN A 37 -3.67 1.81 -5.65
N ASN A 38 -4.92 1.45 -5.36
CA ASN A 38 -6.04 2.38 -5.41
C ASN A 38 -5.84 3.58 -4.47
N LEU A 39 -5.30 3.35 -3.27
CA LEU A 39 -4.97 4.44 -2.34
C LEU A 39 -3.96 5.43 -2.94
N VAL A 40 -2.82 4.92 -3.44
CA VAL A 40 -1.77 5.79 -3.98
C VAL A 40 -2.17 6.48 -5.29
N GLU A 41 -3.03 5.85 -6.09
CA GLU A 41 -3.60 6.44 -7.31
C GLU A 41 -4.57 7.58 -7.02
N ASN A 42 -5.30 7.51 -5.91
CA ASN A 42 -6.13 8.61 -5.39
C ASN A 42 -5.30 9.69 -4.67
N ASN A 43 -3.98 9.68 -4.84
CA ASN A 43 -3.03 10.62 -4.23
C ASN A 43 -3.05 10.58 -2.70
N GLU A 44 -3.45 9.45 -2.11
CA GLU A 44 -3.34 9.21 -0.68
C GLU A 44 -1.96 8.62 -0.35
N ARG A 45 -1.40 9.12 0.75
CA ARG A 45 -0.15 8.64 1.32
C ARG A 45 -0.45 8.07 2.69
N TYR A 46 0.22 6.98 3.02
CA TYR A 46 0.10 6.32 4.31
C TYR A 46 1.49 6.13 4.92
N ASP A 47 1.48 6.08 6.24
CA ASP A 47 2.66 5.84 7.05
C ASP A 47 2.79 4.32 7.25
N ILE A 48 3.96 3.79 6.90
CA ILE A 48 4.22 2.33 6.91
C ILE A 48 4.26 1.81 8.34
N ASP A 49 4.83 2.59 9.27
CA ASP A 49 4.92 2.22 10.68
C ASP A 49 3.51 2.16 11.30
N GLU A 50 2.64 3.12 10.96
CA GLU A 50 1.27 3.14 11.44
C GLU A 50 0.43 1.98 10.90
N ILE A 51 0.70 1.52 9.67
CA ILE A 51 0.06 0.31 9.12
C ILE A 51 0.48 -0.92 9.94
N GLU A 52 1.77 -1.07 10.24
CA GLU A 52 2.26 -2.17 11.07
C GLU A 52 1.59 -2.14 12.45
N PHE A 53 1.56 -0.98 13.10
CA PHE A 53 0.89 -0.81 14.40
C PHE A 53 -0.61 -1.10 14.32
N TRP A 54 -1.30 -0.70 13.24
CA TRP A 54 -2.73 -0.99 13.08
C TRP A 54 -2.99 -2.49 13.08
N PHE A 55 -2.23 -3.26 12.30
CA PHE A 55 -2.36 -4.71 12.24
C PHE A 55 -1.93 -5.40 13.55
N GLU A 56 -0.97 -4.83 14.27
CA GLU A 56 -0.58 -5.33 15.60
C GLU A 56 -1.69 -5.13 16.64
N ASN A 57 -2.40 -3.99 16.59
CA ASN A 57 -3.44 -3.64 17.56
C ASN A 57 -4.83 -4.20 17.23
N GLU A 58 -5.12 -4.52 15.97
CA GLU A 58 -6.43 -5.08 15.56
C GLU A 58 -6.71 -6.45 16.20
N GLY A 59 -5.66 -7.24 16.45
CA GLY A 59 -5.72 -8.44 17.30
C GLY A 59 -6.08 -9.75 16.59
N SER A 60 -6.62 -9.72 15.37
CA SER A 60 -6.89 -10.95 14.58
C SER A 60 -5.67 -11.41 13.78
N TRP A 61 -4.75 -10.50 13.47
CA TRP A 61 -3.51 -10.78 12.75
C TRP A 61 -2.42 -11.30 13.70
N THR A 62 -2.53 -12.56 14.09
CA THR A 62 -1.59 -13.18 15.04
C THR A 62 -0.21 -13.49 14.44
N SER A 63 -0.16 -13.87 13.16
CA SER A 63 1.08 -14.19 12.46
C SER A 63 1.89 -12.95 12.11
N ARG A 64 3.07 -12.82 12.72
CA ARG A 64 4.02 -11.73 12.44
C ARG A 64 4.46 -11.73 10.98
N GLU A 65 4.63 -12.91 10.37
CA GLU A 65 5.05 -13.03 8.98
C GLU A 65 4.02 -12.41 8.03
N SER A 66 2.73 -12.68 8.24
CA SER A 66 1.65 -12.08 7.47
C SER A 66 1.63 -10.55 7.62
N ARG A 67 1.77 -10.03 8.84
CA ARG A 67 1.82 -8.58 9.10
C ARG A 67 2.97 -7.92 8.34
N ILE A 68 4.19 -8.44 8.51
CA ILE A 68 5.39 -7.92 7.83
C ILE A 68 5.22 -7.97 6.31
N ARG A 69 4.61 -9.04 5.79
CA ARG A 69 4.39 -9.18 4.35
C ARG A 69 3.44 -8.11 3.80
N ILE A 70 2.37 -7.79 4.53
CA ILE A 70 1.43 -6.72 4.15
C ILE A 70 2.12 -5.35 4.20
N VAL A 71 2.88 -5.08 5.26
CA VAL A 71 3.66 -3.85 5.43
C VAL A 71 4.65 -3.68 4.25
N ASN A 72 5.39 -4.73 3.91
CA ASN A 72 6.31 -4.72 2.76
C ASN A 72 5.59 -4.49 1.43
N LEU A 73 4.40 -5.07 1.22
CA LEU A 73 3.59 -4.81 0.02
C LEU A 73 3.17 -3.35 -0.07
N SER A 74 2.72 -2.76 1.05
CA SER A 74 2.33 -1.36 1.11
C SER A 74 3.49 -0.42 0.78
N SER A 75 4.69 -0.68 1.35
CA SER A 75 5.91 0.07 1.03
C SER A 75 6.26 -0.03 -0.44
N TYR A 76 6.28 -1.25 -0.99
CA TYR A 76 6.60 -1.48 -2.40
C TYR A 76 5.65 -0.73 -3.34
N VAL A 77 4.35 -0.75 -3.07
CA VAL A 77 3.34 -0.08 -3.90
C VAL A 77 3.54 1.44 -3.86
N GLN A 78 3.72 2.01 -2.67
CA GLN A 78 3.94 3.44 -2.50
C GLN A 78 5.23 3.91 -3.20
N ASP A 79 6.34 3.22 -3.00
CA ASP A 79 7.63 3.57 -3.61
C ASP A 79 7.60 3.44 -5.13
N LYS A 80 6.96 2.38 -5.66
CA LYS A 80 6.82 2.18 -7.10
C LYS A 80 5.97 3.26 -7.75
N TYR A 81 4.87 3.65 -7.10
CA TYR A 81 4.02 4.74 -7.59
C TYR A 81 4.78 6.07 -7.59
N GLN A 82 5.54 6.36 -6.53
CA GLN A 82 6.37 7.57 -6.46
C GLN A 82 7.40 7.60 -7.60
N GLN A 83 8.16 6.53 -7.79
CA GLN A 83 9.12 6.43 -8.90
C GLN A 83 8.46 6.65 -10.26
N THR A 84 7.28 6.05 -10.47
CA THR A 84 6.52 6.21 -11.72
C THR A 84 6.01 7.64 -11.92
N ALA A 85 5.55 8.30 -10.85
CA ALA A 85 5.13 9.70 -10.90
C ALA A 85 6.32 10.64 -11.18
N HIS A 86 7.49 10.37 -10.61
CA HIS A 86 8.71 11.14 -10.89
C HIS A 86 9.13 11.02 -12.35
N LEU A 87 8.99 9.83 -12.96
CA LEU A 87 9.27 9.64 -14.40
C LEU A 87 8.25 10.34 -15.31
N ARG A 88 6.97 10.40 -14.93
CA ARG A 88 5.93 11.13 -15.70
C ARG A 88 6.20 12.63 -15.75
N ILE A 89 6.72 13.22 -14.68
CA ILE A 89 7.03 14.67 -14.63
C ILE A 89 8.17 15.03 -15.59
N ILE A 90 9.14 14.13 -15.78
CA ILE A 90 10.29 14.34 -16.69
C ILE A 90 9.88 14.21 -18.18
N SER A 91 8.70 13.67 -18.47
CA SER A 91 8.26 13.40 -19.85
C SER A 91 7.67 14.62 -20.58
N ASP A 92 7.49 15.75 -19.90
CA ASP A 92 6.90 16.98 -20.46
C ASP A 92 7.92 18.12 -20.64
N ASP A 93 9.20 17.90 -20.30
CA ASP A 93 10.27 18.84 -20.66
C ASP A 93 10.59 18.65 -22.15
N ASP A 94 9.83 19.42 -22.93
CA ASP A 94 10.23 20.20 -24.09
C ASP A 94 11.76 20.43 -24.17
N CYS A 95 12.50 19.38 -24.50
CA CYS A 95 13.86 19.49 -25.02
C CYS A 95 13.76 19.98 -26.48
N GLY A 96 13.23 21.19 -26.64
CA GLY A 96 13.51 22.06 -27.75
C GLY A 96 15.01 22.31 -27.78
N CYS A 97 15.74 21.38 -28.41
CA CYS A 97 17.05 21.68 -28.97
C CYS A 97 16.82 22.73 -30.05
N GLY A 98 16.81 23.99 -29.61
CA GLY A 98 16.75 25.15 -30.48
C GLY A 98 18.01 25.19 -31.34
N ASN A 99 17.77 25.15 -32.66
CA ASN A 99 18.59 25.61 -33.77
C ASN A 99 19.96 24.94 -34.00
#